data_AF-A0A845YXB0-F1
#
_entry.id   AF-A0A845YXB0-F1
#
_cell.length_a   1.000
_cell.length_b   1.000
_cell.length_c   1.000
_cell.angle_alpha   90.00
_cell.angle_beta   90.00
_cell.angle_gamma   90.00
#
_symmetry.space_group_name_H-M   'P 1'
#
loop_
_entity.id
_entity.type
_entity.pdbx_description
1 polymer ?
#
loop_
_entity_poly.entity_id
_entity_poly.type
_entity_poly.pdbx_seq_one_letter_code
_entity_poly.pdbx_strand_id
1 'polypeptide(L)'
;MTQASVEKNTAIKRISAIIDLVMERENIYQELDKNKLIQSFSTLLDKVSLQMVISLDDERLTKKVRGVMSIELLSTIFNDFTPEQIEMFDAVVEGR
;
A
#
# COMPACT_ATOMS: atom_id res chain seq x y z
N MET A 1 -12.54 20.73 13.67
CA MET A 1 -11.59 19.66 13.31
C MET A 1 -10.93 19.17 14.58
N THR A 2 -10.81 17.85 14.78
CA THR A 2 -10.15 17.25 15.97
C THR A 2 -8.65 17.06 15.72
N GLN A 3 -7.84 16.95 16.77
CA GLN A 3 -6.40 16.68 16.66
C GLN A 3 -6.10 15.40 15.86
N ALA A 4 -6.87 14.33 16.10
CA ALA A 4 -6.75 13.08 15.34
C ALA A 4 -7.01 13.25 13.83
N SER A 5 -7.94 14.13 13.44
CA SER A 5 -8.20 14.44 12.02
C SER A 5 -7.03 15.20 11.37
N VAL A 6 -6.36 16.08 12.11
CA VAL A 6 -5.17 16.81 11.64
C VAL A 6 -3.98 15.86 11.45
N GLU A 7 -3.76 14.95 12.40
CA GLU A 7 -2.69 13.95 12.33
C GLU A 7 -2.91 12.99 11.15
N LYS A 8 -4.15 12.52 10.95
CA LYS A 8 -4.47 11.61 9.84
C LYS A 8 -4.23 12.29 8.49
N ASN A 9 -4.66 13.54 8.33
CA ASN A 9 -4.41 14.32 7.11
C ASN A 9 -2.91 14.54 6.85
N THR A 10 -2.12 14.76 7.91
CA THR A 10 -0.67 14.92 7.80
C THR A 10 -0.01 13.62 7.34
N ALA A 11 -0.39 12.48 7.93
CA ALA A 11 0.11 11.16 7.53
C ALA A 11 -0.25 10.84 6.08
N ILE A 12 -1.51 11.05 5.67
CA ILE A 12 -1.97 10.82 4.29
C ILE A 12 -1.19 11.68 3.30
N LYS A 13 -0.94 12.96 3.60
CA LYS A 13 -0.15 13.83 2.72
C LYS A 13 1.27 13.31 2.52
N ARG A 14 1.97 12.90 3.59
CA ARG A 14 3.32 12.30 3.49
C ARG A 14 3.30 11.02 2.67
N ILE A 15 2.35 10.13 2.94
CA ILE A 15 2.21 8.86 2.20
C ILE A 15 1.91 9.12 0.72
N SER A 16 1.01 10.05 0.39
CA SER A 16 0.68 10.38 -0.99
C SER A 16 1.90 10.85 -1.78
N ALA A 17 2.76 11.68 -1.18
CA ALA A 17 3.99 12.14 -1.81
C ALA A 17 4.98 10.98 -2.06
N ILE A 18 5.06 10.03 -1.12
CA ILE A 18 5.89 8.83 -1.30
C ILE A 18 5.33 7.91 -2.39
N ILE A 19 4.00 7.73 -2.47
CA ILE A 19 3.36 6.97 -3.55
C ILE A 19 3.75 7.57 -4.90
N ASP A 20 3.67 8.89 -5.06
CA ASP A 20 4.06 9.58 -6.29
C ASP A 20 5.53 9.28 -6.65
N LEU A 21 6.44 9.43 -5.69
CA LEU A 21 7.87 9.15 -5.89
C LEU A 21 8.14 7.69 -6.26
N VAL A 22 7.43 6.74 -5.65
CA VAL A 22 7.60 5.31 -5.92
C VAL A 22 7.05 4.98 -7.31
N MET A 23 5.85 5.45 -7.67
CA MET A 23 5.25 5.19 -8.99
C MET A 23 6.06 5.84 -10.13
N GLU A 24 6.66 7.00 -9.90
CA GLU A 24 7.53 7.66 -10.88
C GLU A 24 8.83 6.87 -11.12
N ARG A 25 9.40 6.27 -10.06
CA ARG A 25 10.71 5.59 -10.13
C ARG A 25 10.60 4.12 -10.51
N GLU A 26 9.51 3.45 -10.18
CA GLU A 26 9.36 2.01 -10.27
C GLU A 26 8.17 1.66 -11.17
N ASN A 27 8.50 1.31 -12.41
CA ASN A 27 7.52 1.02 -13.47
C ASN A 27 6.49 -0.05 -13.08
N ILE A 28 6.87 -0.99 -12.20
CA ILE A 28 6.01 -2.09 -11.73
C ILE A 28 4.75 -1.61 -11.01
N TYR A 29 4.71 -0.37 -10.52
CA TYR A 29 3.56 0.18 -9.80
C TYR A 29 2.70 1.10 -10.65
N GLN A 30 3.03 1.33 -11.92
CA GLN A 30 2.30 2.28 -12.78
C GLN A 30 0.84 1.88 -13.01
N GLU A 31 0.55 0.59 -12.99
CA GLU A 31 -0.81 0.05 -13.19
C GLU A 31 -1.69 0.16 -11.94
N LEU A 32 -1.12 0.55 -10.79
CA LEU A 32 -1.88 0.74 -9.56
C LEU A 32 -2.70 2.04 -9.59
N ASP A 33 -3.93 1.96 -9.11
CA ASP A 33 -4.78 3.13 -8.92
C ASP A 33 -4.37 3.87 -7.63
N LYS A 34 -3.76 5.05 -7.79
CA LYS A 34 -3.35 5.91 -6.69
C LYS A 34 -4.51 6.27 -5.74
N ASN A 35 -5.72 6.47 -6.24
CA ASN A 35 -6.86 6.81 -5.38
C ASN A 35 -7.24 5.61 -4.51
N LYS A 36 -7.20 4.39 -5.06
CA LYS A 36 -7.39 3.17 -4.27
C LYS A 36 -6.28 3.00 -3.23
N LEU A 37 -5.02 3.24 -3.59
CA LEU A 37 -3.91 3.21 -2.63
C LEU A 37 -4.14 4.19 -1.47
N ILE A 38 -4.49 5.45 -1.75
CA ILE A 38 -4.78 6.45 -0.72
C ILE A 38 -5.94 6.00 0.18
N GLN A 39 -6.98 5.37 -0.38
CA GLN A 39 -8.08 4.80 0.40
C GLN A 39 -7.60 3.65 1.30
N SER A 40 -6.85 2.69 0.76
CA SER A 40 -6.25 1.58 1.52
C SER A 40 -5.40 2.12 2.68
N PHE A 41 -4.52 3.11 2.43
CA PHE A 41 -3.75 3.74 3.50
C PHE A 41 -4.62 4.50 4.51
N SER A 42 -5.65 5.20 4.07
CA SER A 42 -6.59 5.88 4.96
C SER A 42 -7.26 4.90 5.94
N THR A 43 -7.65 3.72 5.45
CA THR A 43 -8.21 2.63 6.27
C THR A 43 -7.16 1.97 7.16
N LEU A 44 -5.91 1.80 6.70
CA LEU A 44 -4.82 1.28 7.54
C LEU A 44 -4.48 2.24 8.67
N LEU A 45 -4.49 3.55 8.41
CA LEU A 45 -4.24 4.59 9.40
C LEU A 45 -5.27 4.62 10.54
N ASP A 46 -6.50 4.14 10.30
CA ASP A 46 -7.51 3.98 11.36
C ASP A 46 -7.17 2.84 12.34
N LYS A 47 -6.23 1.95 11.97
CA LYS A 47 -5.85 0.76 12.74
C LYS A 47 -4.47 0.87 13.39
N VAL A 48 -3.74 1.96 13.15
CA VAL A 48 -2.37 2.14 13.65
C VAL A 48 -2.20 3.48 14.35
N SER A 49 -1.12 3.63 15.12
CA SER A 49 -0.77 4.90 15.74
C SER A 49 -0.33 5.92 14.68
N LEU A 50 -1.12 6.98 14.49
CA LEU A 50 -0.80 8.08 13.57
C LEU A 50 0.55 8.74 13.92
N GLN A 51 0.81 8.94 15.22
CA GLN A 51 2.08 9.48 15.72
C GLN A 51 3.27 8.60 15.37
N MET A 52 3.10 7.28 15.40
CA MET A 52 4.15 6.36 14.96
C MET A 52 4.44 6.54 13.47
N VAL A 53 3.42 6.68 12.63
CA VAL A 53 3.60 6.91 11.18
C VAL A 53 4.24 8.27 10.90
N ILE A 54 3.81 9.32 11.59
CA ILE A 54 4.33 10.68 11.43
C ILE A 54 5.79 10.79 11.90
N SER A 55 6.20 10.01 12.90
CA SER A 55 7.58 10.03 13.42
C SER A 55 8.56 9.16 12.64
N LEU A 56 8.10 8.33 11.70
CA LEU A 56 9.00 7.60 10.80
C LEU A 56 9.77 8.57 9.90
N ASP A 57 11.07 8.32 9.77
CA ASP A 57 11.89 8.91 8.71
C ASP A 57 11.39 8.47 7.32
N ASP A 58 11.77 9.24 6.31
CA ASP A 58 11.27 9.05 4.95
C ASP A 58 11.69 7.70 4.35
N GLU A 59 12.88 7.19 4.69
CA GLU A 59 13.36 5.89 4.17
C GLU A 59 12.51 4.74 4.73
N ARG A 60 12.29 4.73 6.06
CA ARG A 60 11.47 3.72 6.72
C ARG A 60 10.02 3.80 6.28
N LEU A 61 9.46 5.02 6.17
CA LEU A 61 8.10 5.21 5.69
C LEU A 61 7.98 4.74 4.24
N THR A 62 8.94 5.06 3.37
CA THR A 62 8.99 4.58 1.98
C THR A 62 9.01 3.06 1.90
N LYS A 63 9.81 2.39 2.74
CA LYS A 63 9.83 0.93 2.80
C LYS A 63 8.47 0.34 3.17
N LYS A 64 7.76 0.96 4.12
CA LYS A 64 6.42 0.51 4.51
C LYS A 64 5.39 0.77 3.41
N VAL A 65 5.45 1.93 2.76
CA VAL A 65 4.55 2.28 1.65
C VAL A 65 4.73 1.30 0.49
N ARG A 66 5.98 1.03 0.08
CA ARG A 66 6.29 0.01 -0.93
C ARG A 66 5.70 -1.35 -0.59
N GLY A 67 5.83 -1.81 0.66
CA GLY A 67 5.28 -3.10 1.07
C GLY A 67 3.76 -3.21 0.87
N VAL A 68 3.02 -2.15 1.19
CA VAL A 68 1.56 -2.11 0.94
C VAL A 68 1.28 -2.07 -0.57
N MET A 69 2.01 -1.27 -1.33
CA MET A 69 1.87 -1.22 -2.80
C MET A 69 2.16 -2.58 -3.46
N SER A 70 3.14 -3.33 -2.97
CA SER A 70 3.43 -4.69 -3.47
C SER A 70 2.28 -5.66 -3.20
N ILE A 71 1.60 -5.55 -2.05
CA ILE A 71 0.43 -6.39 -1.74
C ILE A 71 -0.71 -6.05 -2.70
N GLU A 72 -1.00 -4.76 -2.92
CA GLU A 72 -2.04 -4.30 -3.85
C GLU A 72 -1.73 -4.72 -5.29
N LEU A 73 -0.46 -4.67 -5.70
CA LEU A 73 -0.01 -5.18 -7.01
C LEU A 73 -0.28 -6.67 -7.16
N LEU A 74 0.05 -7.48 -6.15
CA LEU A 74 -0.26 -8.90 -6.16
C LEU A 74 -1.76 -9.14 -6.27
N SER A 75 -2.59 -8.40 -5.52
CA SER A 75 -4.05 -8.49 -5.61
C SER A 75 -4.56 -8.15 -7.01
N THR A 76 -4.00 -7.15 -7.68
CA THR A 76 -4.32 -6.85 -9.09
C THR A 76 -3.96 -8.02 -10.01
N ILE A 77 -2.74 -8.55 -9.89
CA ILE A 77 -2.28 -9.69 -10.69
C ILE A 77 -3.18 -10.92 -10.48
N PHE A 78 -3.56 -11.21 -9.23
CA PHE A 78 -4.43 -12.33 -8.91
C PHE A 78 -5.85 -12.18 -9.50
N ASN A 79 -6.34 -10.95 -9.70
CA ASN A 79 -7.64 -10.76 -10.36
C ASN A 79 -7.63 -11.18 -11.83
N ASP A 80 -6.45 -11.21 -12.46
CA ASP A 80 -6.28 -11.63 -13.86
C ASP A 80 -6.04 -13.15 -14.00
N PHE A 81 -5.95 -13.89 -12.88
CA PHE A 81 -5.72 -15.32 -12.91
C PHE A 81 -7.01 -16.08 -13.20
N THR A 82 -6.89 -17.09 -14.05
CA THR A 82 -7.92 -18.12 -14.23
C THR A 82 -8.04 -19.00 -12.98
N PRO A 83 -9.19 -19.66 -12.76
CA PRO A 83 -9.35 -20.61 -11.65
C PRO A 83 -8.24 -21.66 -11.58
N GLU A 84 -7.79 -22.17 -12.73
CA GLU A 84 -6.72 -23.16 -12.83
C GLU A 84 -5.36 -22.59 -12.39
N GLN A 85 -5.08 -21.31 -12.69
CA GLN A 85 -3.86 -20.64 -12.25
C GLN A 85 -3.85 -20.37 -10.75
N ILE A 86 -5.02 -20.07 -10.16
CA ILE A 86 -5.17 -19.93 -8.71
C ILE A 86 -4.91 -21.27 -8.03
N GLU A 87 -5.52 -22.36 -8.52
CA GLU A 87 -5.32 -23.71 -7.97
C GLU A 87 -3.84 -24.14 -8.02
N MET A 88 -3.15 -23.85 -9.13
CA MET A 88 -1.71 -24.12 -9.26
C MET A 88 -0.88 -23.30 -8.27
N PHE A 89 -1.21 -22.02 -8.07
CA PHE A 89 -0.53 -21.17 -7.10
C PHE A 89 -0.73 -21.67 -5.67
N ASP A 90 -1.98 -21.99 -5.31
CA ASP A 90 -2.35 -22.49 -3.99
C ASP A 90 -1.64 -23.82 -3.70
N ALA A 91 -1.57 -24.74 -4.66
CA ALA A 91 -0.83 -25.99 -4.51
C ALA A 91 0.65 -25.75 -4.17
N VAL A 92 1.32 -24.84 -4.90
CA VAL A 92 2.73 -24.48 -4.64
C VAL A 92 2.90 -23.83 -3.26
N VAL A 93 2.01 -22.93 -2.85
CA VAL A 93 2.09 -22.22 -1.56
C VAL A 93 1.78 -23.14 -0.39
N GLU A 94 0.81 -24.04 -0.53
CA GLU A 94 0.47 -25.05 0.47
C GLU A 94 1.49 -26.20 0.53
N GLY A 95 2.38 -26.29 -0.46
CA GLY A 95 3.37 -27.37 -0.58
C GLY A 95 2.75 -28.72 -0.94
N ARG A 96 1.66 -28.71 -1.72
CA ARG A 96 0.95 -29.89 -2.22
C ARG A 96 1.40 -30.30 -3.61
#